data_AF-A0A1C5SLT9-F1
#
_entry.id   AF-A0A1C5SLT9-F1
#
_cell.length_a   1.000
_cell.length_b   1.000
_cell.length_c   1.000
_cell.angle_alpha   90.00
_cell.angle_beta   90.00
_cell.angle_gamma   90.00
#
_symmetry.space_group_name_H-M   'P 1'
#
loop_
_entity.id
_entity.type
_entity.pdbx_description
1 polymer ?
#
loop_
_entity_poly.entity_id
_entity_poly.type
_entity_poly.pdbx_seq_one_letter_code
_entity_poly.pdbx_strand_id
1 'polypeptide(L)'
;MTLAVAVLLFKSPFPKLIRCLLPFNFFLFYQYGVVSRPYCILVLAIFLAAVCYKNRNEHPVKYLLCLALMCAVHSYGIIIAGCLCIVWLIEIFTEYKKSGKLADILKDRRCWLMFCLLIFAMLVMAAIVPDENVYLGGKMSSETEKKFDFSCINILFCFVIFSDSIITSFFNYAGVPSEIASQIPVIVVSILLVALFVTITYRNKKLLTFLLPYGVLSIFGSFVYISPHHIGVITAFVIFVLWIIVDESGKVLLPEYMNKISAKIGKKLKVIVKAIAFLPLLIPIAWSCTSSYFDIRYPYWFDEAADFIKEYHLDDYKIMGYWQQVLNGEIDDDAFWNVDEADYMWHDYPNLQGISVALNPYFDKNIFCYFNIDKHDKTFQYYRANTQKEAEEEFSKWREQGEPDVVIERCEITKAYPDIDVDNYVAVKRIYFYKPYKFETYDQYITIYVTKDLFNKIGTLEELTAKKLY
;
A
#
# COMPACT_ATOMS: atom_id res chain seq x y z
N MET A 1 -1.46 -2.29 15.77
CA MET A 1 -1.95 -3.65 15.48
C MET A 1 -2.47 -4.39 16.72
N THR A 2 -1.76 -4.36 17.85
CA THR A 2 -2.08 -5.12 19.08
C THR A 2 -3.55 -5.07 19.51
N LEU A 3 -4.17 -3.88 19.50
CA LEU A 3 -5.59 -3.74 19.87
C LEU A 3 -6.54 -4.45 18.89
N ALA A 4 -6.27 -4.39 17.58
CA ALA A 4 -7.06 -5.11 16.58
C ALA A 4 -6.96 -6.63 16.79
N VAL A 5 -5.76 -7.13 17.06
CA VAL A 5 -5.53 -8.55 17.39
C VAL A 5 -6.25 -8.93 18.68
N ALA A 6 -6.24 -8.09 19.71
CA ALA A 6 -7.00 -8.35 20.94
C ALA A 6 -8.50 -8.46 20.65
N VAL A 7 -9.08 -7.55 19.86
CA VAL A 7 -10.48 -7.65 19.43
C VAL A 7 -10.74 -8.96 18.69
N LEU A 8 -9.87 -9.35 17.76
CA LEU A 8 -9.96 -10.63 17.04
C LEU A 8 -9.92 -11.84 18.01
N LEU A 9 -8.99 -11.86 18.96
CA LEU A 9 -8.81 -12.99 19.90
C LEU A 9 -9.95 -13.11 20.92
N PHE A 10 -10.45 -11.99 21.43
CA PHE A 10 -11.41 -11.99 22.54
C PHE A 10 -12.85 -11.84 22.10
N LYS A 11 -13.11 -11.32 20.89
CA LYS A 11 -14.48 -11.05 20.41
C LYS A 11 -14.90 -11.85 19.18
N SER A 12 -13.96 -12.39 18.39
CA SER A 12 -14.38 -13.14 17.20
C SER A 12 -15.08 -14.45 17.55
N PRO A 13 -16.11 -14.85 16.78
CA PRO A 13 -16.82 -16.10 16.99
C PRO A 13 -16.09 -17.29 16.36
N PHE A 14 -14.88 -17.09 15.82
CA PHE A 14 -14.13 -18.14 15.14
C PHE A 14 -13.71 -19.25 16.10
N PRO A 15 -13.60 -20.50 15.62
CA PRO A 15 -12.99 -21.60 16.37
C PRO A 15 -11.59 -21.24 16.88
N LYS A 16 -11.21 -21.76 18.05
CA LYS A 16 -9.94 -21.45 18.74
C LYS A 16 -8.72 -21.54 17.82
N LEU A 17 -8.63 -22.60 17.00
CA LEU A 17 -7.51 -22.78 16.07
C LEU A 17 -7.39 -21.63 15.07
N ILE A 18 -8.48 -21.30 14.36
CA ILE A 18 -8.49 -20.18 13.39
C ILE A 18 -8.18 -18.87 14.10
N ARG A 19 -8.78 -18.67 15.26
CA ARG A 19 -8.59 -17.46 16.06
C ARG A 19 -7.15 -17.25 16.50
N CYS A 20 -6.44 -18.31 16.86
CA CYS A 20 -5.03 -18.25 17.24
C CYS A 20 -4.08 -18.10 16.04
N LEU A 21 -4.48 -18.59 14.85
CA LEU A 21 -3.64 -18.54 13.65
C LEU A 21 -3.77 -17.22 12.87
N LEU A 22 -4.97 -16.64 12.80
CA LEU A 22 -5.21 -15.40 12.05
C LEU A 22 -4.28 -14.23 12.43
N PRO A 23 -3.93 -13.98 13.70
CA PRO A 23 -2.99 -12.93 14.06
C PRO A 23 -1.63 -13.02 13.38
N PHE A 24 -1.21 -14.22 12.95
CA PHE A 24 0.06 -14.48 12.25
C PHE A 24 -0.07 -14.40 10.73
N ASN A 25 -1.24 -14.03 10.20
CA ASN A 25 -1.45 -13.77 8.77
C ASN A 25 -0.53 -12.63 8.29
N PHE A 26 0.06 -12.79 7.10
CA PHE A 26 0.95 -11.82 6.46
C PHE A 26 0.52 -10.38 6.58
N PHE A 27 -0.74 -10.07 6.23
CA PHE A 27 -1.20 -8.68 6.23
C PHE A 27 -1.35 -8.12 7.64
N LEU A 28 -1.82 -8.94 8.59
CA LEU A 28 -2.01 -8.50 9.98
C LEU A 28 -0.69 -8.40 10.75
N PHE A 29 0.15 -9.44 10.64
CA PHE A 29 1.38 -9.55 11.40
C PHE A 29 2.50 -8.71 10.79
N TYR A 30 2.84 -8.98 9.53
CA TYR A 30 4.02 -8.41 8.88
C TYR A 30 3.68 -7.11 8.16
N GLN A 31 2.82 -7.16 7.13
CA GLN A 31 2.59 -6.00 6.26
C GLN A 31 2.05 -4.79 7.01
N TYR A 32 1.08 -4.96 7.92
CA TYR A 32 0.54 -3.83 8.69
C TYR A 32 1.14 -3.70 10.08
N GLY A 33 1.62 -4.80 10.68
CA GLY A 33 2.24 -4.74 12.01
C GLY A 33 3.64 -4.12 11.98
N VAL A 34 4.41 -4.36 10.91
CA VAL A 34 5.81 -3.96 10.77
C VAL A 34 5.96 -2.84 9.74
N VAL A 35 5.50 -3.05 8.51
CA VAL A 35 5.81 -2.17 7.37
C VAL A 35 4.83 -0.98 7.28
N SER A 36 3.60 -1.21 6.85
CA SER A 36 2.56 -0.21 6.57
C SER A 36 1.65 0.02 7.79
N ARG A 37 2.25 0.52 8.88
CA ARG A 37 1.58 0.72 10.17
C ARG A 37 0.31 1.59 10.16
N PRO A 38 0.13 2.62 9.29
CA PRO A 38 -1.10 3.42 9.26
C PRO A 38 -2.40 2.60 9.08
N TYR A 39 -2.33 1.43 8.44
CA TYR A 39 -3.48 0.54 8.23
C TYR A 39 -4.00 -0.12 9.52
N CYS A 40 -3.22 -0.10 10.61
CA CYS A 40 -3.61 -0.71 11.88
C CYS A 40 -4.95 -0.21 12.42
N ILE A 41 -5.23 1.09 12.28
CA ILE A 41 -6.46 1.70 12.81
C ILE A 41 -7.65 1.33 11.92
N LEU A 42 -7.45 1.24 10.60
CA LEU A 42 -8.47 0.76 9.67
C LEU A 42 -8.87 -0.69 10.00
N VAL A 43 -7.89 -1.58 10.19
CA VAL A 43 -8.15 -2.99 10.58
C VAL A 43 -8.90 -3.06 11.90
N LEU A 44 -8.51 -2.26 12.89
CA LEU A 44 -9.23 -2.15 14.16
C LEU A 44 -10.69 -1.74 13.96
N ALA A 45 -10.93 -0.70 13.15
CA ALA A 45 -12.28 -0.22 12.85
C ALA A 45 -13.13 -1.31 12.17
N ILE A 46 -12.54 -2.07 11.24
CA ILE A 46 -13.18 -3.21 10.57
C ILE A 46 -13.57 -4.30 11.58
N PHE A 47 -12.68 -4.67 12.50
CA PHE A 47 -13.00 -5.70 13.51
C PHE A 47 -14.01 -5.21 14.54
N LEU A 48 -13.96 -3.95 14.98
CA LEU A 48 -14.97 -3.36 15.85
C LEU A 48 -16.35 -3.30 15.17
N ALA A 49 -16.38 -2.99 13.88
CA ALA A 49 -17.61 -3.06 13.09
C ALA A 49 -18.16 -4.50 13.05
N ALA A 50 -17.30 -5.52 12.90
CA ALA A 50 -17.73 -6.92 12.95
C ALA A 50 -18.36 -7.28 14.30
N VAL A 51 -17.76 -6.84 15.41
CA VAL A 51 -18.31 -7.02 16.78
C VAL A 51 -19.70 -6.39 16.91
N CYS A 52 -19.90 -5.21 16.34
CA CYS A 52 -21.16 -4.47 16.48
C CYS A 52 -22.23 -4.92 15.47
N TYR A 53 -21.86 -5.69 14.46
CA TYR A 53 -22.71 -5.93 13.28
C TYR A 53 -24.01 -6.66 13.62
N LYS A 54 -23.96 -7.72 14.43
CA LYS A 54 -25.14 -8.52 14.80
C LYS A 54 -26.23 -7.70 15.51
N ASN A 55 -25.81 -6.81 16.41
CA ASN A 55 -26.71 -5.97 17.21
C ASN A 55 -26.84 -4.55 16.62
N ARG A 56 -26.45 -4.32 15.36
CA ARG A 56 -26.44 -2.98 14.75
C ARG A 56 -27.83 -2.33 14.71
N ASN A 57 -28.89 -3.11 14.60
CA ASN A 57 -30.26 -2.58 14.58
C ASN A 57 -30.73 -2.10 15.96
N GLU A 58 -30.28 -2.77 17.04
CA GLU A 58 -30.61 -2.41 18.42
C GLU A 58 -29.71 -1.29 18.95
N HIS A 59 -28.45 -1.27 18.52
CA HIS A 59 -27.43 -0.33 18.94
C HIS A 59 -26.74 0.35 17.75
N PRO A 60 -27.49 1.09 16.91
CA PRO A 60 -27.00 1.62 15.64
C PRO A 60 -25.83 2.59 15.78
N VAL A 61 -25.78 3.34 16.88
CA VAL A 61 -24.70 4.31 17.14
C VAL A 61 -23.35 3.62 17.27
N LYS A 62 -23.26 2.45 17.93
CA LYS A 62 -21.98 1.74 18.12
C LYS A 62 -21.40 1.30 16.77
N TYR A 63 -22.25 0.74 15.91
CA TYR A 63 -21.85 0.32 14.57
C TYR A 63 -21.47 1.54 13.71
N LEU A 64 -22.27 2.61 13.76
CA LEU A 64 -22.02 3.83 13.01
C LEU A 64 -20.70 4.51 13.41
N LEU A 65 -20.34 4.52 14.70
CA LEU A 65 -19.05 5.05 15.16
C LEU A 65 -17.86 4.26 14.58
N CYS A 66 -18.00 2.94 14.40
CA CYS A 66 -16.98 2.14 13.73
C CYS A 66 -16.85 2.52 12.25
N LEU A 67 -17.97 2.75 11.56
CA LEU A 67 -17.97 3.20 10.16
C LEU A 67 -17.42 4.63 10.02
N ALA A 68 -17.76 5.54 10.94
CA ALA A 68 -17.19 6.88 11.00
C ALA A 68 -15.67 6.83 11.22
N LEU A 69 -15.19 5.93 12.09
CA LEU A 69 -13.77 5.70 12.29
C LEU A 69 -13.10 5.21 11.00
N MET A 70 -13.72 4.29 10.24
CA MET A 70 -13.18 3.88 8.93
C MET A 70 -13.04 5.07 7.99
N CYS A 71 -14.06 5.93 7.91
CA CYS A 71 -14.03 7.13 7.07
C CYS A 71 -12.89 8.07 7.49
N ALA A 72 -12.72 8.28 8.81
CA ALA A 72 -11.77 9.25 9.35
C ALA A 72 -10.30 8.84 9.18
N VAL A 73 -10.01 7.55 9.01
CA VAL A 73 -8.63 7.02 9.05
C VAL A 73 -8.10 6.60 7.69
N HIS A 74 -8.97 6.32 6.71
CA HIS A 74 -8.51 5.86 5.40
C HIS A 74 -9.56 6.04 4.28
N SER A 75 -9.11 6.43 3.09
CA SER A 75 -9.93 6.48 1.86
C SER A 75 -10.62 5.15 1.51
N TYR A 76 -9.91 4.02 1.55
CA TYR A 76 -10.51 2.68 1.40
C TYR A 76 -11.55 2.39 2.49
N GLY A 77 -11.38 2.98 3.69
CA GLY A 77 -12.34 2.92 4.77
C GLY A 77 -13.64 3.66 4.45
N ILE A 78 -13.57 4.81 3.78
CA ILE A 78 -14.74 5.54 3.26
C ILE A 78 -15.53 4.65 2.29
N ILE A 79 -14.84 3.96 1.36
CA ILE A 79 -15.47 3.04 0.40
C ILE A 79 -16.19 1.90 1.12
N ILE A 80 -15.51 1.22 2.05
CA ILE A 80 -16.10 0.11 2.82
C ILE A 80 -17.31 0.59 3.62
N ALA A 81 -17.15 1.67 4.38
CA ALA A 81 -18.19 2.23 5.22
C ALA A 81 -19.41 2.66 4.41
N GLY A 82 -19.20 3.37 3.29
CA GLY A 82 -20.25 3.78 2.38
C GLY A 82 -21.03 2.60 1.80
N CYS A 83 -20.32 1.58 1.32
CA CYS A 83 -20.95 0.37 0.78
C CYS A 83 -21.74 -0.40 1.86
N LEU A 84 -21.19 -0.53 3.07
CA LEU A 84 -21.90 -1.17 4.19
C LEU A 84 -23.14 -0.36 4.63
N CYS A 85 -23.11 0.97 4.55
CA CYS A 85 -24.28 1.81 4.78
C CYS A 85 -25.35 1.59 3.71
N ILE A 86 -24.96 1.51 2.43
CA ILE A 86 -25.89 1.23 1.34
C ILE A 86 -26.56 -0.14 1.55
N VAL A 87 -25.78 -1.17 1.90
CA VAL A 87 -26.33 -2.50 2.23
C VAL A 87 -27.34 -2.40 3.37
N TRP A 88 -27.00 -1.68 4.45
CA TRP A 88 -27.87 -1.55 5.61
C TRP A 88 -29.14 -0.76 5.31
N LEU A 89 -29.06 0.31 4.50
CA LEU A 89 -30.22 1.01 3.96
C LEU A 89 -31.12 0.06 3.17
N ILE A 90 -30.56 -0.72 2.24
CA ILE A 90 -31.33 -1.68 1.43
C ILE A 90 -32.09 -2.68 2.33
N GLU A 91 -31.46 -3.16 3.40
CA GLU A 91 -32.11 -4.03 4.38
C GLU A 91 -33.31 -3.33 5.04
N ILE A 92 -33.14 -2.10 5.54
CA ILE A 92 -34.20 -1.30 6.18
C ILE A 92 -35.34 -1.00 5.20
N PHE A 93 -35.02 -0.54 3.98
CA PHE A 93 -36.01 -0.31 2.93
C PHE A 93 -36.80 -1.58 2.59
N THR A 94 -36.12 -2.74 2.55
CA THR A 94 -36.76 -4.03 2.29
C THR A 94 -37.70 -4.43 3.43
N GLU A 95 -37.33 -4.18 4.69
CA GLU A 95 -38.19 -4.40 5.87
C GLU A 95 -39.48 -3.58 5.77
N TYR A 96 -39.37 -2.26 5.56
CA TYR A 96 -40.52 -1.35 5.46
C TYR A 96 -41.41 -1.63 4.24
N LYS A 97 -40.81 -2.00 3.11
CA LYS A 97 -41.56 -2.40 1.91
C LYS A 97 -42.40 -3.64 2.18
N LYS A 98 -41.83 -4.64 2.86
CA LYS A 98 -42.55 -5.87 3.23
C LYS A 98 -43.65 -5.62 4.26
N SER A 99 -43.48 -4.64 5.14
CA SER A 99 -44.50 -4.28 6.13
C SER A 99 -45.56 -3.31 5.61
N GLY A 100 -45.48 -2.85 4.36
CA GLY A 100 -46.42 -1.87 3.78
C GLY A 100 -46.34 -0.46 4.38
N LYS A 101 -45.25 -0.12 5.08
CA LYS A 101 -45.11 1.15 5.83
C LYS A 101 -43.98 2.04 5.29
N LEU A 102 -43.81 2.08 3.96
CA LEU A 102 -42.67 2.75 3.34
C LEU A 102 -42.54 4.23 3.74
N ALA A 103 -43.66 4.93 3.93
CA ALA A 103 -43.68 6.34 4.35
C ALA A 103 -43.04 6.59 5.74
N ASP A 104 -42.99 5.58 6.60
CA ASP A 104 -42.42 5.72 7.95
C ASP A 104 -40.89 5.64 7.98
N ILE A 105 -40.22 5.37 6.84
CA ILE A 105 -38.76 5.24 6.79
C ILE A 105 -38.03 6.53 7.17
N LEU A 106 -38.64 7.69 6.89
CA LEU A 106 -38.11 9.00 7.26
C LEU A 106 -38.15 9.25 8.77
N LYS A 107 -38.93 8.46 9.51
CA LYS A 107 -38.98 8.50 10.98
C LYS A 107 -37.95 7.56 11.61
N ASP A 108 -37.31 6.68 10.83
CA ASP A 108 -36.33 5.74 11.35
C ASP A 108 -35.02 6.48 11.69
N ARG A 109 -34.66 6.45 12.98
CA ARG A 109 -33.42 7.06 13.48
C ARG A 109 -32.18 6.53 12.76
N ARG A 110 -32.17 5.26 12.32
CA ARG A 110 -31.04 4.64 11.61
C ARG A 110 -30.76 5.37 10.29
N CYS A 111 -31.80 5.79 9.57
CA CYS A 111 -31.68 6.55 8.33
C CYS A 111 -31.00 7.90 8.55
N TRP A 112 -31.41 8.64 9.59
CA TRP A 112 -30.79 9.92 9.97
C TRP A 112 -29.34 9.76 10.42
N LEU A 113 -29.04 8.72 11.18
CA LEU A 113 -27.65 8.39 11.56
C LEU A 113 -26.77 8.15 10.34
N MET A 114 -27.26 7.40 9.34
CA MET A 114 -26.53 7.18 8.08
C MET A 114 -26.41 8.46 7.25
N PHE A 115 -27.41 9.35 7.29
CA PHE A 115 -27.31 10.67 6.66
C PHE A 115 -26.24 11.55 7.33
N CYS A 116 -26.16 11.55 8.67
CA CYS A 116 -25.07 12.22 9.39
C CYS A 116 -23.69 11.66 9.01
N LEU A 117 -23.58 10.33 8.87
CA LEU A 117 -22.35 9.69 8.42
C LEU A 117 -21.99 10.06 6.97
N LEU A 118 -22.99 10.19 6.08
CA LEU A 118 -22.76 10.67 4.72
C LEU A 118 -22.21 12.11 4.72
N ILE A 119 -22.79 13.02 5.52
CA ILE A 119 -22.26 14.38 5.68
C ILE A 119 -20.82 14.34 6.19
N PHE A 120 -20.57 13.54 7.25
CA PHE A 120 -19.22 13.38 7.78
C PHE A 120 -18.24 12.86 6.72
N ALA A 121 -18.62 11.83 5.95
CA ALA A 121 -17.80 11.29 4.87
C ALA A 121 -17.54 12.33 3.77
N MET A 122 -18.53 13.15 3.40
CA MET A 122 -18.34 14.23 2.43
C MET A 122 -17.38 15.31 2.95
N LEU A 123 -17.46 15.67 4.23
CA LEU A 123 -16.52 16.61 4.86
C LEU A 123 -15.10 16.03 4.90
N VAL A 124 -14.95 14.75 5.22
CA VAL A 124 -13.65 14.08 5.17
C VAL A 124 -13.11 14.05 3.75
N MET A 125 -13.93 13.67 2.75
CA MET A 125 -13.53 13.68 1.34
C MET A 125 -13.07 15.07 0.90
N ALA A 126 -13.81 16.13 1.25
CA ALA A 126 -13.42 17.50 0.97
C ALA A 126 -12.10 17.90 1.64
N ALA A 127 -11.83 17.40 2.84
CA ALA A 127 -10.60 17.68 3.57
C ALA A 127 -9.36 16.93 3.04
N ILE A 128 -9.55 15.85 2.28
CA ILE A 128 -8.45 15.04 1.72
C ILE A 128 -8.28 15.23 0.21
N VAL A 129 -9.03 16.14 -0.42
CA VAL A 129 -8.82 16.47 -1.84
C VAL A 129 -7.37 16.94 -2.01
N PRO A 130 -6.57 16.28 -2.86
CA PRO A 130 -5.19 16.70 -3.09
C PRO A 130 -5.15 18.04 -3.82
N ASP A 131 -4.07 18.80 -3.58
CA ASP A 131 -3.74 20.02 -4.34
C ASP A 131 -3.50 19.67 -5.82
N GLU A 132 -3.78 20.58 -6.75
CA GLU A 132 -3.65 20.37 -8.21
C GLU A 132 -2.22 20.03 -8.63
N ASN A 133 -1.24 20.42 -7.80
CA ASN A 133 0.18 20.23 -8.05
C ASN A 133 0.77 19.07 -7.25
N VAL A 134 -0.02 18.20 -6.63
CA VAL A 134 0.54 16.99 -5.97
C VAL A 134 1.11 16.05 -7.02
N TYR A 135 2.34 15.58 -6.79
CA TYR A 135 3.02 14.61 -7.65
C TYR A 135 2.62 13.18 -7.30
N LEU A 136 2.11 12.43 -8.28
CA LEU A 136 1.67 11.05 -8.15
C LEU A 136 2.22 10.20 -9.31
N GLY A 137 3.39 9.59 -9.10
CA GLY A 137 3.93 8.59 -10.04
C GLY A 137 4.21 9.14 -11.44
N GLY A 138 4.89 10.29 -11.52
CA GLY A 138 5.25 10.91 -12.80
C GLY A 138 4.20 11.86 -13.38
N LYS A 139 3.08 12.07 -12.68
CA LYS A 139 1.99 12.94 -13.14
C LYS A 139 1.57 13.90 -12.04
N MET A 140 1.15 15.10 -12.43
CA MET A 140 0.44 16.00 -11.52
C MET A 140 -0.99 15.49 -11.30
N SER A 141 -1.60 15.80 -10.14
CA SER A 141 -2.96 15.35 -9.83
C SER A 141 -3.95 15.74 -10.94
N SER A 142 -3.84 16.96 -11.48
CA SER A 142 -4.62 17.48 -12.61
C SER A 142 -4.46 16.71 -13.94
N GLU A 143 -3.35 16.00 -14.15
CA GLU A 143 -3.08 15.18 -15.33
C GLU A 143 -3.57 13.73 -15.15
N THR A 144 -3.47 13.19 -13.93
CA THR A 144 -3.99 11.87 -13.57
C THR A 144 -5.51 11.76 -13.69
N GLU A 145 -6.25 12.87 -13.56
CA GLU A 145 -7.71 12.86 -13.64
C GLU A 145 -8.28 12.57 -15.04
N LYS A 146 -7.46 12.48 -16.09
CA LYS A 146 -7.95 12.56 -17.49
C LYS A 146 -7.92 11.29 -18.34
N LYS A 147 -7.52 10.11 -17.85
CA LYS A 147 -7.58 8.88 -18.66
C LYS A 147 -8.00 7.64 -17.86
N PHE A 148 -9.25 7.21 -18.06
CA PHE A 148 -9.73 5.88 -17.68
C PHE A 148 -9.57 4.94 -18.87
N ASP A 149 -8.36 4.45 -19.11
CA ASP A 149 -8.13 3.47 -20.17
C ASP A 149 -8.62 2.09 -19.71
N PHE A 150 -9.71 1.63 -20.33
CA PHE A 150 -10.31 0.33 -20.04
C PHE A 150 -9.58 -0.76 -20.82
N SER A 151 -9.00 -1.73 -20.11
CA SER A 151 -8.45 -2.95 -20.68
C SER A 151 -9.06 -4.19 -20.02
N CYS A 152 -9.05 -5.32 -20.74
CA CYS A 152 -9.42 -6.63 -20.18
C CYS A 152 -8.61 -6.97 -18.93
N ILE A 153 -7.40 -6.42 -18.79
CA ILE A 153 -6.58 -6.61 -17.61
C ILE A 153 -7.26 -6.03 -16.35
N ASN A 154 -7.95 -4.87 -16.44
CA ASN A 154 -8.63 -4.25 -15.30
C ASN A 154 -9.76 -5.14 -14.75
N ILE A 155 -10.43 -5.90 -15.63
CA ILE A 155 -11.43 -6.89 -15.20
C ILE A 155 -10.75 -8.06 -14.48
N LEU A 156 -9.63 -8.56 -15.03
CA LEU A 156 -8.89 -9.69 -14.42
C LEU A 156 -8.33 -9.32 -13.05
N PHE A 157 -7.89 -8.07 -12.87
CA PHE A 157 -7.43 -7.52 -11.59
C PHE A 157 -8.44 -7.72 -10.48
N CYS A 158 -9.73 -7.53 -10.75
CA CYS A 158 -10.77 -7.70 -9.75
C CYS A 158 -10.70 -9.10 -9.13
N PHE A 159 -10.52 -10.14 -9.94
CA PHE A 159 -10.42 -11.51 -9.45
C PHE A 159 -9.11 -11.80 -8.72
N VAL A 160 -8.00 -11.31 -9.26
CA VAL A 160 -6.67 -11.62 -8.75
C VAL A 160 -6.41 -10.96 -7.39
N ILE A 161 -6.86 -9.72 -7.18
CA ILE A 161 -6.72 -9.03 -5.88
C ILE A 161 -7.34 -9.87 -4.74
N PHE A 162 -8.46 -10.54 -4.99
CA PHE A 162 -9.10 -11.39 -3.98
C PHE A 162 -8.23 -12.59 -3.62
N SER A 163 -7.74 -13.32 -4.61
CA SER A 163 -6.88 -14.49 -4.35
C SER A 163 -5.55 -14.08 -3.73
N ASP A 164 -5.00 -12.93 -4.13
CA ASP A 164 -3.71 -12.41 -3.66
C ASP A 164 -3.79 -11.96 -2.19
N SER A 165 -4.99 -11.59 -1.74
CA SER A 165 -5.28 -11.28 -0.33
C SER A 165 -5.36 -12.51 0.59
N ILE A 166 -5.36 -13.73 0.03
CA ILE A 166 -5.65 -14.97 0.76
C ILE A 166 -4.63 -16.09 0.53
N ILE A 167 -4.16 -16.31 -0.71
CA ILE A 167 -3.40 -17.52 -1.06
C ILE A 167 -2.42 -17.40 -2.24
N THR A 168 -2.61 -16.47 -3.19
CA THR A 168 -1.74 -16.35 -4.38
C THR A 168 -0.68 -15.26 -4.21
N SER A 169 0.26 -15.18 -5.15
CA SER A 169 1.33 -14.16 -5.19
C SER A 169 1.47 -13.65 -6.62
N PHE A 170 0.43 -12.96 -7.09
CA PHE A 170 0.43 -12.32 -8.41
C PHE A 170 1.15 -10.98 -8.39
N PHE A 171 0.91 -10.16 -7.36
CA PHE A 171 1.62 -8.89 -7.21
C PHE A 171 2.97 -9.12 -6.54
N ASN A 172 3.99 -8.39 -7.00
CA ASN A 172 5.28 -8.26 -6.32
C ASN A 172 5.52 -6.79 -5.94
N TYR A 173 6.68 -6.46 -5.39
CA TYR A 173 6.99 -5.07 -5.01
C TYR A 173 7.09 -4.14 -6.24
N ALA A 174 7.50 -4.66 -7.40
CA ALA A 174 7.50 -3.95 -8.68
C ALA A 174 6.10 -3.77 -9.29
N GLY A 175 5.06 -4.33 -8.66
CA GLY A 175 3.67 -4.21 -9.08
C GLY A 175 3.17 -5.45 -9.81
N VAL A 176 2.83 -5.28 -11.08
CA VAL A 176 2.15 -6.30 -11.91
C VAL A 176 3.22 -7.06 -12.70
N PRO A 177 3.14 -8.40 -12.81
CA PRO A 177 4.07 -9.16 -13.63
C PRO A 177 4.07 -8.68 -15.08
N SER A 178 5.25 -8.50 -15.66
CA SER A 178 5.42 -8.10 -17.07
C SER A 178 4.87 -9.15 -18.04
N GLU A 179 5.04 -10.43 -17.74
CA GLU A 179 4.57 -11.54 -18.59
C GLU A 179 3.26 -12.15 -18.07
N ILE A 180 2.12 -11.59 -18.50
CA ILE A 180 0.78 -12.04 -18.08
C ILE A 180 0.49 -13.50 -18.48
N ALA A 181 1.07 -13.99 -19.59
CA ALA A 181 0.87 -15.36 -20.06
C ALA A 181 1.29 -16.40 -19.02
N SER A 182 2.39 -16.14 -18.29
CA SER A 182 2.87 -16.99 -17.20
C SER A 182 1.87 -17.08 -16.02
N GLN A 183 0.94 -16.12 -15.92
CA GLN A 183 0.00 -15.98 -14.81
C GLN A 183 -1.40 -16.55 -15.11
N ILE A 184 -1.64 -17.13 -16.29
CA ILE A 184 -2.93 -17.73 -16.65
C ILE A 184 -3.43 -18.72 -15.57
N PRO A 185 -2.62 -19.65 -15.03
CA PRO A 185 -3.08 -20.56 -13.97
C PRO A 185 -3.55 -19.82 -12.71
N VAL A 186 -2.84 -18.76 -12.31
CA VAL A 186 -3.19 -17.94 -11.14
C VAL A 186 -4.51 -17.22 -11.37
N ILE A 187 -4.72 -16.67 -12.56
CA ILE A 187 -5.97 -16.00 -12.96
C ILE A 187 -7.15 -16.98 -12.90
N VAL A 188 -7.00 -18.19 -13.46
CA VAL A 188 -8.06 -19.22 -13.43
C VAL A 188 -8.41 -19.60 -11.99
N VAL A 189 -7.41 -19.86 -11.15
CA VAL A 189 -7.62 -20.13 -9.71
C VAL A 189 -8.33 -18.95 -9.04
N SER A 190 -7.96 -17.72 -9.37
CA SER A 190 -8.56 -16.51 -8.80
C SER A 190 -10.04 -16.39 -9.12
N ILE A 191 -10.43 -16.62 -10.38
CA ILE A 191 -11.84 -16.62 -10.81
C ILE A 191 -12.63 -17.68 -10.04
N LEU A 192 -12.08 -18.90 -9.91
CA LEU A 192 -12.73 -19.99 -9.17
C LEU A 192 -12.89 -19.68 -7.68
N LEU A 193 -11.90 -19.03 -7.05
CA LEU A 193 -11.95 -18.63 -5.65
C LEU A 193 -13.00 -17.54 -5.40
N VAL A 194 -13.08 -16.53 -6.27
CA VAL A 194 -14.13 -15.50 -6.18
C VAL A 194 -15.50 -16.12 -6.37
N ALA A 195 -15.69 -16.97 -7.39
CA ALA A 195 -16.95 -17.67 -7.63
C ALA A 195 -17.35 -18.53 -6.42
N LEU A 196 -16.40 -19.26 -5.82
CA LEU A 196 -16.62 -20.03 -4.61
C LEU A 196 -17.06 -19.12 -3.45
N PHE A 197 -16.37 -18.01 -3.21
CA PHE A 197 -16.72 -17.10 -2.11
C PHE A 197 -18.07 -16.40 -2.32
N VAL A 198 -18.41 -16.05 -3.56
CA VAL A 198 -19.74 -15.55 -3.95
C VAL A 198 -20.84 -16.57 -3.62
N THR A 199 -20.66 -17.84 -3.95
CA THR A 199 -21.67 -18.87 -3.65
C THR A 199 -21.81 -19.12 -2.13
N ILE A 200 -20.70 -19.06 -1.39
CA ILE A 200 -20.70 -19.16 0.08
C ILE A 200 -21.46 -17.97 0.68
N THR A 201 -21.13 -16.74 0.30
CA THR A 201 -21.79 -15.54 0.84
C THR A 201 -23.26 -15.47 0.45
N TYR A 202 -23.63 -15.92 -0.75
CA TYR A 202 -25.02 -16.11 -1.16
C TYR A 202 -25.75 -17.09 -0.25
N ARG A 203 -25.19 -18.29 0.01
CA ARG A 203 -25.80 -19.28 0.90
C ARG A 203 -25.99 -18.77 2.33
N ASN A 204 -25.12 -17.88 2.78
CA ASN A 204 -25.18 -17.27 4.11
C ASN A 204 -25.93 -15.92 4.13
N LYS A 205 -26.63 -15.54 3.05
CA LYS A 205 -27.39 -14.27 2.95
C LYS A 205 -26.54 -13.01 3.16
N LYS A 206 -25.25 -13.06 2.84
CA LYS A 206 -24.29 -11.94 2.90
C LYS A 206 -23.72 -11.58 1.54
N LEU A 207 -24.37 -11.99 0.44
CA LEU A 207 -23.89 -11.72 -0.91
C LEU A 207 -23.68 -10.21 -1.16
N LEU A 208 -24.69 -9.39 -0.88
CA LEU A 208 -24.58 -7.95 -1.11
C LEU A 208 -23.57 -7.29 -0.16
N THR A 209 -23.52 -7.75 1.09
CA THR A 209 -22.54 -7.32 2.10
C THR A 209 -21.11 -7.58 1.65
N PHE A 210 -20.85 -8.62 0.86
CA PHE A 210 -19.55 -8.91 0.28
C PHE A 210 -19.35 -8.19 -1.06
N LEU A 211 -20.21 -8.47 -2.04
CA LEU A 211 -20.02 -8.12 -3.44
C LEU A 211 -19.99 -6.61 -3.67
N LEU A 212 -20.78 -5.83 -2.93
CA LEU A 212 -20.80 -4.39 -3.11
C LEU A 212 -19.49 -3.74 -2.61
N PRO A 213 -19.06 -3.87 -1.33
CA PRO A 213 -17.79 -3.30 -0.92
C PRO A 213 -16.59 -3.87 -1.69
N TYR A 214 -16.51 -5.20 -1.87
CA TYR A 214 -15.38 -5.81 -2.59
C TYR A 214 -15.36 -5.38 -4.06
N GLY A 215 -16.50 -5.35 -4.75
CA GLY A 215 -16.59 -4.91 -6.13
C GLY A 215 -16.16 -3.45 -6.30
N VAL A 216 -16.67 -2.53 -5.48
CA VAL A 216 -16.29 -1.11 -5.55
C VAL A 216 -14.81 -0.91 -5.21
N LEU A 217 -14.28 -1.59 -4.18
CA LEU A 217 -12.85 -1.55 -3.84
C LEU A 217 -11.97 -2.09 -4.98
N SER A 218 -12.40 -3.15 -5.65
CA SER A 218 -11.63 -3.78 -6.72
C SER A 218 -11.62 -2.92 -7.98
N ILE A 219 -12.77 -2.32 -8.33
CA ILE A 219 -12.88 -1.35 -9.43
C ILE A 219 -12.03 -0.13 -9.10
N PHE A 220 -12.19 0.46 -7.91
CA PHE A 220 -11.37 1.59 -7.48
C PHE A 220 -9.87 1.27 -7.54
N GLY A 221 -9.47 0.11 -7.01
CA GLY A 221 -8.07 -0.35 -7.06
C GLY A 221 -7.55 -0.55 -8.48
N SER A 222 -8.41 -1.00 -9.40
CA SER A 222 -8.01 -1.28 -10.77
C SER A 222 -7.97 -0.06 -11.68
N PHE A 223 -8.69 1.02 -11.35
CA PHE A 223 -8.80 2.21 -12.22
C PHE A 223 -8.17 3.47 -11.63
N VAL A 224 -8.09 3.57 -10.30
CA VAL A 224 -7.62 4.79 -9.63
C VAL A 224 -6.25 4.56 -9.04
N TYR A 225 -6.14 3.67 -8.07
CA TYR A 225 -4.87 3.44 -7.38
C TYR A 225 -4.88 2.13 -6.60
N ILE A 226 -3.82 1.34 -6.76
CA ILE A 226 -3.50 0.22 -5.88
C ILE A 226 -1.99 0.04 -5.80
N SER A 227 -1.55 -0.41 -4.63
CA SER A 227 -0.16 -0.80 -4.33
C SER A 227 -0.24 -2.07 -3.47
N PRO A 228 0.79 -2.94 -3.44
CA PRO A 228 0.68 -4.27 -2.84
C PRO A 228 0.14 -4.29 -1.40
N HIS A 229 0.48 -3.27 -0.60
CA HIS A 229 0.01 -3.16 0.78
C HIS A 229 -1.51 -2.91 0.92
N HIS A 230 -2.20 -2.39 -0.10
CA HIS A 230 -3.66 -2.20 -0.08
C HIS A 230 -4.42 -3.52 -0.15
N ILE A 231 -3.80 -4.59 -0.67
CA ILE A 231 -4.41 -5.91 -0.81
C ILE A 231 -4.85 -6.46 0.56
N GLY A 232 -4.12 -6.11 1.63
CA GLY A 232 -4.47 -6.49 3.00
C GLY A 232 -5.79 -5.90 3.50
N VAL A 233 -6.30 -4.83 2.89
CA VAL A 233 -7.63 -4.29 3.20
C VAL A 233 -8.70 -5.29 2.82
N ILE A 234 -8.51 -6.00 1.70
CA ILE A 234 -9.38 -7.10 1.27
C ILE A 234 -9.28 -8.27 2.25
N THR A 235 -8.08 -8.61 2.75
CA THR A 235 -7.92 -9.63 3.80
C THR A 235 -8.72 -9.28 5.06
N ALA A 236 -8.59 -8.05 5.57
CA ALA A 236 -9.33 -7.59 6.74
C ALA A 236 -10.85 -7.61 6.50
N PHE A 237 -11.28 -7.23 5.29
CA PHE A 237 -12.69 -7.26 4.90
C PHE A 237 -13.24 -8.69 4.75
N VAL A 238 -12.48 -9.62 4.20
CA VAL A 238 -12.85 -11.05 4.13
C VAL A 238 -13.00 -11.64 5.54
N ILE A 239 -12.10 -11.28 6.45
CA ILE A 239 -12.21 -11.65 7.87
C ILE A 239 -13.51 -11.08 8.46
N PHE A 240 -13.84 -9.81 8.19
CA PHE A 240 -15.11 -9.20 8.60
C PHE A 240 -16.33 -9.97 8.06
N VAL A 241 -16.37 -10.30 6.78
CA VAL A 241 -17.49 -11.04 6.16
C VAL A 241 -17.66 -12.42 6.80
N LEU A 242 -16.57 -13.16 7.00
CA LEU A 242 -16.62 -14.47 7.65
C LEU A 242 -17.01 -14.35 9.12
N TRP A 243 -16.56 -13.30 9.82
CA TRP A 243 -16.91 -13.04 11.21
C TRP A 243 -18.41 -12.87 11.36
N ILE A 244 -19.03 -11.98 10.59
CA ILE A 244 -20.47 -11.69 10.71
C ILE A 244 -21.33 -12.91 10.34
N ILE A 245 -20.89 -13.74 9.39
CA ILE A 245 -21.56 -15.00 9.05
C ILE A 245 -21.58 -15.93 10.27
N VAL A 246 -20.42 -16.14 10.89
CA VAL A 246 -20.29 -17.06 12.03
C VAL A 246 -20.99 -16.50 13.27
N ASP A 247 -20.99 -15.18 13.49
CA ASP A 247 -21.64 -14.57 14.66
C ASP A 247 -23.18 -14.66 14.60
N GLU A 248 -23.76 -14.52 13.40
CA GLU A 248 -25.21 -14.63 13.20
C GLU A 248 -25.69 -16.09 13.10
N SER A 249 -24.92 -16.97 12.43
CA SER A 249 -25.36 -18.34 12.10
C SER A 249 -24.67 -19.44 12.91
N GLY A 250 -23.69 -19.11 13.75
CA GLY A 250 -22.85 -20.05 14.53
C GLY A 250 -21.80 -20.80 13.70
N LYS A 251 -21.95 -20.86 12.37
CA LYS A 251 -21.02 -21.50 11.42
C LYS A 251 -21.22 -20.96 10.00
N VAL A 252 -20.22 -21.16 9.15
CA VAL A 252 -20.35 -20.93 7.70
C VAL A 252 -21.14 -22.07 7.06
N LEU A 253 -22.25 -21.74 6.38
CA LEU A 253 -23.04 -22.69 5.62
C LEU A 253 -22.44 -22.89 4.23
N LEU A 254 -22.15 -24.13 3.86
CA LEU A 254 -21.65 -24.45 2.51
C LEU A 254 -22.80 -24.56 1.50
N PRO A 255 -22.59 -24.13 0.24
CA PRO A 255 -23.50 -24.39 -0.87
C PRO A 255 -23.88 -25.86 -1.03
N GLU A 256 -25.09 -26.12 -1.52
CA GLU A 256 -25.63 -27.48 -1.65
C GLU A 256 -24.82 -28.38 -2.59
N TYR A 257 -24.30 -27.82 -3.69
CA TYR A 257 -23.45 -28.56 -4.61
C TYR A 257 -22.16 -29.05 -3.93
N MET A 258 -21.56 -28.24 -3.05
CA MET A 258 -20.38 -28.64 -2.28
C MET A 258 -20.70 -29.77 -1.31
N ASN A 259 -21.86 -29.71 -0.65
CA ASN A 259 -22.31 -30.78 0.24
C ASN A 259 -22.53 -32.10 -0.54
N LYS A 260 -23.13 -32.02 -1.74
CA LYS A 260 -23.31 -33.16 -2.65
C LYS A 260 -21.98 -33.75 -3.11
N ILE A 261 -21.01 -32.92 -3.48
CA ILE A 261 -19.66 -33.37 -3.86
C ILE A 261 -18.98 -34.03 -2.66
N SER A 262 -19.01 -33.38 -1.49
CA SER A 262 -18.44 -33.91 -0.24
C SER A 262 -19.04 -35.25 0.15
N ALA A 263 -20.34 -35.48 -0.09
CA ALA A 263 -20.98 -36.76 0.18
C ALA A 263 -20.45 -37.91 -0.71
N LYS A 264 -20.08 -37.61 -1.96
CA LYS A 264 -19.63 -38.59 -2.96
C LYS A 264 -18.15 -38.97 -2.84
N ILE A 265 -17.33 -38.13 -2.22
CA ILE A 265 -15.88 -38.38 -2.11
C ILE A 265 -15.53 -39.34 -0.97
N GLY A 266 -14.57 -40.24 -1.23
CA GLY A 266 -14.07 -41.21 -0.24
C GLY A 266 -13.34 -40.55 0.94
N LYS A 267 -13.16 -41.29 2.05
CA LYS A 267 -12.55 -40.77 3.29
C LYS A 267 -11.16 -40.16 3.08
N LYS A 268 -10.28 -40.79 2.29
CA LYS A 268 -8.93 -40.26 2.00
C LYS A 268 -8.99 -38.90 1.28
N LEU A 269 -9.84 -38.79 0.26
CA LEU A 269 -9.99 -37.54 -0.50
C LEU A 269 -10.59 -36.41 0.34
N LYS A 270 -11.49 -36.72 1.29
CA LYS A 270 -12.00 -35.74 2.27
C LYS A 270 -10.89 -35.11 3.10
N VAL A 271 -9.86 -35.88 3.47
CA VAL A 271 -8.71 -35.35 4.22
C VAL A 271 -7.93 -34.36 3.37
N ILE A 272 -7.67 -34.71 2.10
CA ILE A 272 -6.97 -33.83 1.15
C ILE A 272 -7.75 -32.53 0.92
N VAL A 273 -9.07 -32.61 0.68
CA VAL A 273 -9.93 -31.43 0.50
C VAL A 273 -9.92 -30.53 1.74
N LYS A 274 -9.95 -31.12 2.94
CA LYS A 274 -9.83 -30.34 4.18
C LYS A 274 -8.47 -29.66 4.31
N ALA A 275 -7.39 -30.33 3.93
CA ALA A 275 -6.05 -29.74 3.92
C ALA A 275 -5.95 -28.55 2.96
N ILE A 276 -6.48 -28.71 1.73
CA ILE A 276 -6.54 -27.64 0.72
C ILE A 276 -7.37 -26.45 1.23
N ALA A 277 -8.53 -26.73 1.84
CA ALA A 277 -9.39 -25.67 2.40
C ALA A 277 -8.73 -24.90 3.57
N PHE A 278 -7.65 -25.42 4.14
CA PHE A 278 -6.87 -24.77 5.20
C PHE A 278 -5.70 -23.94 4.66
N LEU A 279 -5.31 -24.10 3.38
CA LEU A 279 -4.23 -23.33 2.76
C LEU A 279 -4.42 -21.81 2.81
N PRO A 280 -5.63 -21.25 2.62
CA PRO A 280 -5.93 -19.84 2.86
C PRO A 280 -5.51 -19.29 4.23
N LEU A 281 -5.36 -20.16 5.23
CA LEU A 281 -4.90 -19.79 6.58
C LEU A 281 -3.40 -20.04 6.76
N LEU A 282 -2.84 -21.08 6.14
CA LEU A 282 -1.45 -21.48 6.31
C LEU A 282 -0.48 -20.70 5.41
N ILE A 283 -0.85 -20.45 4.16
CA ILE A 283 0.03 -19.77 3.20
C ILE A 283 0.37 -18.34 3.66
N PRO A 284 -0.60 -17.52 4.12
CA PRO A 284 -0.27 -16.20 4.68
C PRO A 284 0.62 -16.24 5.93
N ILE A 285 0.60 -17.34 6.70
CA ILE A 285 1.53 -17.51 7.82
C ILE A 285 2.93 -17.82 7.30
N ALA A 286 3.04 -18.65 6.27
CA ALA A 286 4.31 -18.90 5.61
C ALA A 286 4.90 -17.61 5.00
N TRP A 287 4.07 -16.78 4.37
CA TRP A 287 4.47 -15.43 3.92
C TRP A 287 5.00 -14.58 5.08
N SER A 288 4.32 -14.54 6.23
CA SER A 288 4.83 -13.84 7.42
C SER A 288 6.19 -14.35 7.85
N CYS A 289 6.37 -15.68 7.93
CA CYS A 289 7.64 -16.28 8.34
C CYS A 289 8.76 -15.92 7.38
N THR A 290 8.53 -16.04 6.06
CA THR A 290 9.53 -15.74 5.04
C THR A 290 9.87 -14.26 5.01
N SER A 291 8.88 -13.37 5.00
CA SER A 291 9.13 -11.93 4.99
C SER A 291 9.82 -11.46 6.28
N SER A 292 9.42 -11.98 7.44
CA SER A 292 10.11 -11.67 8.71
C SER A 292 11.54 -12.19 8.72
N TYR A 293 11.78 -13.37 8.14
CA TYR A 293 13.14 -13.90 8.00
C TYR A 293 14.02 -12.99 7.13
N PHE A 294 13.49 -12.50 6.00
CA PHE A 294 14.23 -11.56 5.16
C PHE A 294 14.47 -10.22 5.85
N ASP A 295 13.48 -9.68 6.56
CA ASP A 295 13.59 -8.42 7.32
C ASP A 295 14.62 -8.51 8.46
N ILE A 296 14.78 -9.68 9.07
CA ILE A 296 15.82 -9.92 10.10
C ILE A 296 17.21 -10.10 9.47
N ARG A 297 17.27 -10.74 8.29
CA ARG A 297 18.54 -11.14 7.66
C ARG A 297 19.17 -10.02 6.85
N TYR A 298 18.37 -9.12 6.29
CA TYR A 298 18.80 -8.13 5.33
C TYR A 298 18.38 -6.73 5.77
N PRO A 299 19.22 -5.70 5.51
CA PRO A 299 18.86 -4.31 5.80
C PRO A 299 17.63 -3.91 4.97
N TYR A 300 16.59 -3.38 5.62
CA TYR A 300 15.34 -3.03 4.96
C TYR A 300 15.42 -1.68 4.23
N TRP A 301 16.28 -0.76 4.70
CA TRP A 301 16.29 0.63 4.26
C TRP A 301 17.68 1.27 4.38
N PHE A 302 17.75 2.60 4.53
CA PHE A 302 18.99 3.39 4.54
C PHE A 302 19.67 3.50 5.92
N ASP A 303 19.51 2.51 6.80
CA ASP A 303 20.20 2.49 8.11
C ASP A 303 21.71 2.40 7.94
N GLU A 304 22.20 1.48 7.10
CA GLU A 304 23.64 1.38 6.79
C GLU A 304 24.21 2.67 6.18
N ALA A 305 23.40 3.42 5.42
CA ALA A 305 23.80 4.72 4.87
C ALA A 305 23.94 5.79 5.94
N ALA A 306 23.01 5.83 6.90
CA ALA A 306 23.13 6.74 8.02
C ALA A 306 24.35 6.40 8.90
N ASP A 307 24.61 5.11 9.14
CA ASP A 307 25.77 4.66 9.92
C ASP A 307 27.09 5.02 9.22
N PHE A 308 27.18 4.81 7.91
CA PHE A 308 28.36 5.19 7.11
C PHE A 308 28.61 6.71 7.14
N ILE A 309 27.57 7.53 6.98
CA ILE A 309 27.69 8.99 7.05
C ILE A 309 28.23 9.43 8.40
N LYS A 310 27.73 8.83 9.50
CA LYS A 310 28.17 9.14 10.87
C LYS A 310 29.60 8.67 11.15
N GLU A 311 29.95 7.48 10.69
CA GLU A 311 31.28 6.87 10.90
C GLU A 311 32.40 7.78 10.35
N TYR A 312 32.17 8.36 9.18
CA TYR A 312 33.14 9.22 8.49
C TYR A 312 32.90 10.72 8.68
N HIS A 313 31.97 11.11 9.57
CA HIS A 313 31.58 12.50 9.81
C HIS A 313 31.25 13.26 8.51
N LEU A 314 30.57 12.59 7.58
CA LEU A 314 30.18 13.19 6.30
C LEU A 314 29.10 14.26 6.48
N ASP A 315 28.36 14.23 7.59
CA ASP A 315 27.33 15.20 7.98
C ASP A 315 27.88 16.59 8.41
N ASP A 316 29.20 16.74 8.42
CA ASP A 316 29.90 18.03 8.54
C ASP A 316 30.13 18.72 7.17
N TYR A 317 29.81 18.04 6.08
CA TYR A 317 30.02 18.52 4.71
C TYR A 317 28.71 18.76 3.97
N LYS A 318 28.79 19.35 2.77
CA LYS A 318 27.61 19.61 1.93
C LYS A 318 27.13 18.32 1.28
N ILE A 319 26.02 17.79 1.78
CA ILE A 319 25.40 16.57 1.23
C ILE A 319 24.27 16.94 0.28
N MET A 320 24.30 16.35 -0.92
CA MET A 320 23.20 16.31 -1.88
C MET A 320 22.64 14.89 -1.97
N GLY A 321 21.33 14.74 -1.92
CA GLY A 321 20.64 13.52 -2.34
C GLY A 321 20.03 13.71 -3.73
N TYR A 322 19.83 12.62 -4.47
CA TYR A 322 19.11 12.69 -5.75
C TYR A 322 17.69 13.27 -5.57
N TRP A 323 17.18 13.91 -6.63
CA TRP A 323 15.81 14.38 -6.75
C TRP A 323 15.05 13.60 -7.82
N GLN A 324 13.73 13.69 -7.80
CA GLN A 324 12.91 13.03 -8.81
C GLN A 324 13.11 13.68 -10.19
N GLN A 325 13.46 12.85 -11.17
CA GLN A 325 13.53 13.21 -12.59
C GLN A 325 12.56 12.32 -13.36
N VAL A 326 11.89 12.87 -14.37
CA VAL A 326 10.98 12.13 -15.26
C VAL A 326 11.34 12.46 -16.69
N LEU A 327 11.48 11.46 -17.55
CA LEU A 327 11.88 11.70 -18.93
C LEU A 327 10.77 12.39 -19.74
N ASN A 328 11.14 13.31 -20.63
CA ASN A 328 10.22 13.90 -21.60
C ASN A 328 10.01 12.94 -22.78
N GLY A 329 8.90 12.18 -22.75
CA GLY A 329 8.47 11.30 -23.84
C GLY A 329 8.32 9.84 -23.43
N GLU A 330 7.88 8.99 -24.37
CA GLU A 330 7.85 7.53 -24.19
C GLU A 330 9.20 6.95 -24.62
N ILE A 331 9.88 6.25 -23.71
CA ILE A 331 11.03 5.39 -24.06
C ILE A 331 10.45 4.02 -24.41
N ASP A 332 10.98 3.40 -25.46
CA ASP A 332 10.83 1.97 -25.69
C ASP A 332 11.42 1.21 -24.47
N ASP A 333 10.59 0.50 -23.70
CA ASP A 333 10.95 -0.07 -22.38
C ASP A 333 12.24 -0.92 -22.40
N ASP A 334 12.59 -1.48 -23.56
CA ASP A 334 13.79 -2.29 -23.78
C ASP A 334 15.10 -1.47 -23.84
N ALA A 335 15.02 -0.14 -24.00
CA ALA A 335 16.17 0.76 -24.10
C ALA A 335 16.55 1.43 -22.76
N PHE A 336 15.65 1.49 -21.77
CA PHE A 336 15.82 2.28 -20.54
C PHE A 336 17.12 1.98 -19.76
N TRP A 337 17.58 0.73 -19.77
CA TRP A 337 18.78 0.33 -19.00
C TRP A 337 20.11 0.56 -19.72
N ASN A 338 20.09 0.86 -21.03
CA ASN A 338 21.27 0.88 -21.90
C ASN A 338 21.53 2.24 -22.57
N VAL A 339 20.78 3.29 -22.25
CA VAL A 339 20.97 4.61 -22.89
C VAL A 339 21.66 5.57 -21.94
N ASP A 340 22.52 6.42 -22.50
CA ASP A 340 23.16 7.52 -21.78
C ASP A 340 22.09 8.59 -21.49
N GLU A 341 21.85 8.87 -20.20
CA GLU A 341 20.74 9.75 -19.77
C GLU A 341 20.91 11.19 -20.30
N ALA A 342 22.15 11.57 -20.62
CA ALA A 342 22.51 12.84 -21.25
C ALA A 342 21.89 13.06 -22.64
N ASP A 343 21.47 12.01 -23.33
CA ASP A 343 20.86 12.09 -24.68
C ASP A 343 19.37 12.48 -24.64
N TYR A 344 18.75 12.53 -23.46
CA TYR A 344 17.32 12.82 -23.33
C TYR A 344 17.02 14.10 -22.55
N MET A 345 15.86 14.67 -22.84
CA MET A 345 15.34 15.78 -22.05
C MET A 345 14.59 15.23 -20.84
N TRP A 346 14.97 15.64 -19.64
CA TRP A 346 14.27 15.32 -18.40
C TRP A 346 13.38 16.48 -17.94
N HIS A 347 12.41 16.15 -17.10
CA HIS A 347 11.61 17.06 -16.32
C HIS A 347 12.04 16.93 -14.87
N ASP A 348 12.65 17.99 -14.34
CA ASP A 348 13.24 18.01 -13.02
C ASP A 348 12.26 18.43 -11.93
N TYR A 349 12.23 17.67 -10.85
CA TYR A 349 11.46 17.97 -9.65
C TYR A 349 12.38 18.09 -8.41
N PRO A 350 13.19 19.15 -8.30
CA PRO A 350 14.15 19.34 -7.20
C PRO A 350 13.51 19.36 -5.79
N ASN A 351 12.21 19.66 -5.70
CA ASN A 351 11.47 19.63 -4.44
C ASN A 351 11.06 18.22 -3.97
N LEU A 352 11.28 17.20 -4.80
CA LEU A 352 10.94 15.80 -4.52
C LEU A 352 12.21 15.00 -4.25
N GLN A 353 12.68 15.04 -3.00
CA GLN A 353 13.93 14.40 -2.58
C GLN A 353 13.63 13.23 -1.63
N GLY A 354 13.31 12.07 -2.21
CA GLY A 354 12.88 10.89 -1.46
C GLY A 354 13.96 10.35 -0.51
N ILE A 355 15.22 10.31 -0.94
CA ILE A 355 16.34 9.89 -0.09
C ILE A 355 16.54 10.85 1.09
N SER A 356 16.43 12.17 0.87
CA SER A 356 16.61 13.16 1.93
C SER A 356 15.59 12.96 3.04
N VAL A 357 14.30 12.79 2.70
CA VAL A 357 13.22 12.51 3.66
C VAL A 357 13.46 11.22 4.44
N ALA A 358 14.08 10.24 3.80
CA ALA A 358 14.29 8.91 4.33
C ALA A 358 15.52 8.79 5.24
N LEU A 359 16.60 9.51 4.93
CA LEU A 359 17.85 9.52 5.68
C LEU A 359 17.87 10.53 6.82
N ASN A 360 17.22 11.68 6.64
CA ASN A 360 17.29 12.77 7.61
C ASN A 360 16.82 12.41 9.04
N PRO A 361 15.81 11.54 9.25
CA PRO A 361 15.39 11.12 10.59
C PRO A 361 16.45 10.41 11.44
N TYR A 362 17.59 9.99 10.84
CA TYR A 362 18.70 9.40 11.58
C TYR A 362 19.65 10.44 12.21
N PHE A 363 19.42 11.74 11.98
CA PHE A 363 20.28 12.84 12.41
C PHE A 363 19.49 13.88 13.21
N ASP A 364 20.17 14.59 14.12
CA ASP A 364 19.54 15.61 14.99
C ASP A 364 19.25 16.94 14.25
N LYS A 365 19.83 17.11 13.07
CA LYS A 365 19.71 18.29 12.21
C LYS A 365 19.44 17.83 10.78
N ASN A 366 18.92 18.74 9.95
CA ASN A 366 18.91 18.50 8.51
C ASN A 366 20.35 18.47 7.98
N ILE A 367 20.76 17.35 7.40
CA ILE A 367 22.12 17.17 6.84
C ILE A 367 22.22 17.49 5.35
N PHE A 368 21.08 17.66 4.68
CA PHE A 368 21.02 17.90 3.24
C PHE A 368 20.88 19.40 2.98
N CYS A 369 21.97 20.03 2.54
CA CYS A 369 22.04 21.48 2.34
C CYS A 369 21.06 22.04 1.30
N TYR A 370 20.49 21.18 0.45
CA TYR A 370 19.54 21.53 -0.60
C TYR A 370 18.10 21.06 -0.31
N PHE A 371 17.90 20.26 0.73
CA PHE A 371 16.59 19.73 1.07
C PHE A 371 15.82 20.76 1.91
N ASN A 372 14.65 21.18 1.42
CA ASN A 372 13.86 22.27 2.01
C ASN A 372 14.71 23.55 2.21
N ILE A 373 15.47 23.97 1.20
CA ILE A 373 16.46 25.06 1.29
C ILE A 373 15.91 26.36 1.92
N ASP A 374 14.66 26.73 1.63
CA ASP A 374 14.01 27.92 2.20
C ASP A 374 13.63 27.77 3.69
N LYS A 375 13.48 26.53 4.16
CA LYS A 375 13.02 26.16 5.52
C LYS A 375 13.74 24.90 5.99
N HIS A 376 15.05 25.05 6.18
CA HIS A 376 15.97 23.93 6.43
C HIS A 376 15.67 23.14 7.71
N ASP A 377 14.86 23.70 8.62
CA ASP A 377 14.36 23.05 9.83
C ASP A 377 13.27 21.99 9.55
N LYS A 378 12.69 21.97 8.35
CA LYS A 378 11.67 21.00 7.97
C LYS A 378 12.29 19.68 7.51
N THR A 379 11.82 18.59 8.11
CA THR A 379 12.29 17.22 7.83
C THR A 379 11.31 16.38 7.01
N PHE A 380 10.31 17.01 6.39
CA PHE A 380 9.30 16.33 5.57
C PHE A 380 9.14 17.04 4.22
N GLN A 381 8.59 16.33 3.24
CA GLN A 381 8.27 16.86 1.92
C GLN A 381 6.76 17.01 1.71
N TYR A 382 6.36 18.00 0.92
CA TYR A 382 4.95 18.25 0.57
C TYR A 382 4.47 17.47 -0.65
N TYR A 383 5.33 16.69 -1.32
CA TYR A 383 5.03 15.95 -2.56
C TYR A 383 4.39 16.84 -3.65
N ARG A 384 4.89 18.07 -3.81
CA ARG A 384 4.42 18.99 -4.85
C ARG A 384 5.34 18.94 -6.07
N ALA A 385 4.74 18.74 -7.24
CA ALA A 385 5.38 18.99 -8.51
C ALA A 385 5.64 20.50 -8.65
N ASN A 386 6.82 20.84 -9.17
CA ASN A 386 7.18 22.19 -9.57
C ASN A 386 7.12 22.30 -11.10
N THR A 387 6.91 23.50 -11.60
CA THR A 387 7.17 23.84 -13.00
C THR A 387 8.66 23.82 -13.29
N GLN A 388 9.04 23.76 -14.57
CA GLN A 388 10.46 23.84 -14.96
C GLN A 388 11.09 25.20 -14.64
N LYS A 389 10.30 26.27 -14.63
CA LYS A 389 10.78 27.58 -14.19
C LYS A 389 11.11 27.56 -12.69
N GLU A 390 10.23 26.99 -11.87
CA GLU A 390 10.47 26.83 -10.43
C GLU A 390 11.63 25.86 -10.16
N ALA A 391 11.85 24.85 -11.02
CA ALA A 391 13.01 23.97 -10.93
C ALA A 391 14.32 24.76 -11.08
N GLU A 392 14.39 25.63 -12.08
CA GLU A 392 15.56 26.48 -12.34
C GLU A 392 15.79 27.51 -11.23
N GLU A 393 14.71 28.04 -10.65
CA GLU A 393 14.78 28.90 -9.46
C GLU A 393 15.36 28.13 -8.26
N GLU A 394 14.94 26.89 -8.01
CA GLU A 394 15.52 26.03 -6.97
C GLU A 394 16.99 25.69 -7.25
N PHE A 395 17.34 25.29 -8.47
CA PHE A 395 18.74 25.05 -8.84
C PHE A 395 19.62 26.29 -8.70
N SER A 396 19.08 27.48 -8.96
CA SER A 396 19.80 28.73 -8.69
C SER A 396 20.15 28.89 -7.22
N LYS A 397 19.20 28.61 -6.31
CA LYS A 397 19.47 28.62 -4.86
C LYS A 397 20.48 27.54 -4.45
N TRP A 398 20.45 26.37 -5.09
CA TRP A 398 21.43 25.31 -4.83
C TRP A 398 22.83 25.77 -5.21
N ARG A 399 22.99 26.38 -6.39
CA ARG A 399 24.27 26.94 -6.84
C ARG A 399 24.84 28.01 -5.90
N GLU A 400 23.98 28.80 -5.25
CA GLU A 400 24.41 29.77 -4.22
C GLU A 400 25.03 29.10 -2.97
N GLN A 401 24.66 27.86 -2.65
CA GLN A 401 25.32 27.09 -1.58
C GLN A 401 26.68 26.52 -1.99
N GLY A 402 27.00 26.54 -3.28
CA GLY A 402 28.18 25.90 -3.88
C GLY A 402 28.02 24.40 -4.09
N GLU A 403 28.99 23.82 -4.77
CA GLU A 403 29.00 22.39 -5.12
C GLU A 403 28.98 21.48 -3.88
N PRO A 404 28.33 20.30 -3.94
CA PRO A 404 28.28 19.35 -2.84
C PRO A 404 29.63 18.65 -2.65
N ASP A 405 29.98 18.36 -1.40
CA ASP A 405 31.15 17.54 -1.10
C ASP A 405 30.82 16.03 -1.17
N VAL A 406 29.54 15.70 -0.95
CA VAL A 406 29.01 14.35 -0.86
C VAL A 406 27.72 14.26 -1.68
N VAL A 407 27.61 13.24 -2.53
CA VAL A 407 26.42 12.98 -3.36
C VAL A 407 25.89 11.58 -3.05
N ILE A 408 24.60 11.49 -2.72
CA ILE A 408 23.92 10.23 -2.40
C ILE A 408 23.00 9.83 -3.54
N GLU A 409 23.34 8.70 -4.15
CA GLU A 409 22.80 8.16 -5.40
C GLU A 409 23.14 9.02 -6.62
N ARG A 410 23.17 8.38 -7.79
CA ARG A 410 23.32 9.06 -9.07
C ARG A 410 22.10 9.94 -9.37
N CYS A 411 22.40 11.16 -9.81
CA CYS A 411 21.48 12.12 -10.39
C CYS A 411 22.23 12.86 -11.50
N GLU A 412 21.53 13.45 -12.47
CA GLU A 412 22.18 14.32 -13.48
C GLU A 412 22.64 15.64 -12.83
N ILE A 413 23.70 15.58 -12.02
CA ILE A 413 24.14 16.69 -11.17
C ILE A 413 24.56 17.93 -11.99
N THR A 414 24.97 17.70 -13.24
CA THR A 414 25.31 18.74 -14.22
C THR A 414 24.12 19.63 -14.58
N LYS A 415 22.87 19.18 -14.40
CA LYS A 415 21.67 20.02 -14.55
C LYS A 415 21.60 21.09 -13.46
N ALA A 416 21.91 20.72 -12.22
CA ALA A 416 21.95 21.65 -11.11
C ALA A 416 23.23 22.52 -11.15
N TYR A 417 24.38 21.91 -11.50
CA TYR A 417 25.70 22.54 -11.55
C TYR A 417 26.37 22.31 -12.92
N PRO A 418 26.17 23.19 -13.91
CA PRO A 418 26.69 22.98 -15.27
C PRO A 418 28.22 22.86 -15.37
N ASP A 419 28.94 23.52 -14.46
CA ASP A 419 30.41 23.59 -14.47
C ASP A 419 31.08 22.54 -13.57
N ILE A 420 30.29 21.66 -12.92
CA ILE A 420 30.82 20.65 -11.99
C ILE A 420 31.68 19.62 -12.73
N ASP A 421 32.90 19.42 -12.22
CA ASP A 421 33.76 18.33 -12.69
C ASP A 421 33.33 17.02 -12.03
N VAL A 422 32.46 16.25 -12.69
CA VAL A 422 32.02 14.94 -12.16
C VAL A 422 33.16 13.93 -12.02
N ASP A 423 34.29 14.13 -12.72
CA ASP A 423 35.48 13.29 -12.56
C ASP A 423 36.21 13.59 -11.25
N ASN A 424 35.84 14.66 -10.55
CA ASN A 424 36.29 14.95 -9.20
C ASN A 424 35.58 14.11 -8.14
N TYR A 425 34.58 13.29 -8.48
CA TYR A 425 33.84 12.47 -7.53
C TYR A 425 34.22 11.00 -7.63
N VAL A 426 34.42 10.37 -6.48
CA VAL A 426 34.73 8.95 -6.35
C VAL A 426 33.64 8.26 -5.56
N ALA A 427 33.19 7.09 -6.04
CA ALA A 427 32.25 6.25 -5.30
C ALA A 427 33.00 5.57 -4.16
N VAL A 428 32.47 5.67 -2.94
CA VAL A 428 33.15 5.17 -1.73
C VAL A 428 32.36 4.11 -0.99
N LYS A 429 31.05 4.02 -1.23
CA LYS A 429 30.21 3.00 -0.63
C LYS A 429 29.00 2.68 -1.51
N ARG A 430 28.74 1.39 -1.70
CA ARG A 430 27.46 0.89 -2.21
C ARG A 430 26.69 0.25 -1.08
N ILE A 431 25.42 0.64 -0.94
CA ILE A 431 24.58 0.28 0.19
C ILE A 431 23.38 -0.46 -0.35
N TYR A 432 23.29 -1.73 0.00
CA TYR A 432 22.21 -2.61 -0.45
C TYR A 432 21.10 -2.62 0.58
N PHE A 433 19.86 -2.57 0.13
CA PHE A 433 18.69 -2.69 0.98
C PHE A 433 17.61 -3.50 0.27
N TYR A 434 16.76 -4.13 1.07
CA TYR A 434 15.89 -5.20 0.61
C TYR A 434 14.47 -4.96 1.07
N LYS A 435 13.51 -5.19 0.18
CA LYS A 435 12.08 -5.03 0.48
C LYS A 435 11.38 -6.37 0.40
N PRO A 436 11.20 -7.07 1.54
CA PRO A 436 10.49 -8.33 1.56
C PRO A 436 9.01 -8.14 1.23
N TYR A 437 8.48 -9.01 0.37
CA TYR A 437 7.07 -9.13 0.09
C TYR A 437 6.69 -10.58 -0.15
N LYS A 438 5.88 -11.16 0.75
CA LYS A 438 5.47 -12.57 0.73
C LYS A 438 6.68 -13.52 0.71
N PHE A 439 6.89 -14.24 -0.39
CA PHE A 439 7.98 -15.19 -0.56
C PHE A 439 9.21 -14.60 -1.26
N GLU A 440 9.14 -13.34 -1.67
CA GLU A 440 10.15 -12.67 -2.45
C GLU A 440 10.80 -11.54 -1.65
N THR A 441 11.99 -11.15 -2.08
CA THR A 441 12.65 -9.93 -1.65
C THR A 441 13.09 -9.15 -2.89
N TYR A 442 12.94 -7.84 -2.85
CA TYR A 442 13.42 -6.96 -3.90
C TYR A 442 14.66 -6.22 -3.41
N ASP A 443 15.80 -6.48 -4.02
CA ASP A 443 17.06 -5.83 -3.72
C ASP A 443 17.19 -4.51 -4.50
N GLN A 444 17.65 -3.49 -3.82
CA GLN A 444 18.00 -2.20 -4.38
C GLN A 444 19.34 -1.78 -3.77
N TYR A 445 20.00 -0.83 -4.40
CA TYR A 445 21.16 -0.21 -3.79
C TYR A 445 21.18 1.28 -4.04
N ILE A 446 21.89 2.00 -3.17
CA ILE A 446 22.33 3.37 -3.40
C ILE A 446 23.85 3.45 -3.36
N THR A 447 24.41 4.45 -4.03
CA THR A 447 25.87 4.69 -4.03
C THR A 447 26.17 6.05 -3.42
N ILE A 448 27.14 6.12 -2.51
CA ILE A 448 27.64 7.37 -1.93
C ILE A 448 28.93 7.75 -2.67
N TYR A 449 28.97 8.98 -3.14
CA TYR A 449 30.11 9.60 -3.81
C TYR A 449 30.63 10.74 -2.95
N VAL A 450 31.94 10.96 -2.97
CA VAL A 450 32.59 12.10 -2.31
C VAL A 450 33.60 12.73 -3.27
N THR A 451 33.95 13.99 -3.08
CA THR A 451 35.01 14.64 -3.86
C THR A 451 36.37 13.96 -3.61
N LYS A 452 37.28 13.98 -4.58
CA LYS A 452 38.65 13.45 -4.43
C LYS A 452 39.41 14.13 -3.29
N ASP A 453 39.18 15.42 -3.08
CA ASP A 453 39.76 16.15 -1.96
C ASP A 453 39.27 15.60 -0.61
N LEU A 454 37.97 15.36 -0.46
CA LEU A 454 37.40 14.76 0.74
C LEU A 454 37.86 13.30 0.93
N PHE A 455 37.89 12.53 -0.16
CA PHE A 455 38.42 11.16 -0.17
C PHE A 455 39.86 11.11 0.36
N ASN A 456 40.74 11.96 -0.18
CA ASN A 456 42.14 12.06 0.23
C ASN A 456 42.28 12.56 1.68
N LYS A 457 41.41 13.49 2.11
CA LYS A 457 41.39 14.02 3.48
C LYS A 457 41.02 12.95 4.50
N ILE A 458 40.04 12.11 4.19
CA ILE A 458 39.62 11.01 5.08
C ILE A 458 40.67 9.89 5.06
N GLY A 459 41.21 9.54 3.89
CA GLY A 459 42.37 8.66 3.73
C GLY A 459 42.13 7.18 4.05
N THR A 460 41.00 6.81 4.65
CA THR A 460 40.63 5.43 4.99
C THR A 460 39.50 4.86 4.13
N LEU A 461 38.94 5.65 3.21
CA LEU A 461 37.90 5.22 2.27
C LEU A 461 38.52 4.40 1.13
N GLU A 462 37.75 3.45 0.60
CA GLU A 462 38.12 2.67 -0.59
C GLU A 462 37.32 3.16 -1.80
N GLU A 463 37.99 3.32 -2.95
CA GLU A 463 37.33 3.67 -4.20
C GLU A 463 36.64 2.44 -4.81
N LEU A 464 35.38 2.61 -5.21
CA LEU A 464 34.56 1.59 -5.83
C LEU A 464 34.34 1.87 -7.31
N THR A 465 34.27 0.81 -8.12
CA THR A 465 33.80 0.95 -9.50
C THR A 465 32.28 1.20 -9.54
N ALA A 466 31.89 2.38 -10.00
CA ALA A 466 30.49 2.78 -10.17
C ALA A 466 30.31 3.62 -11.45
N LYS A 467 29.06 3.86 -11.84
CA LYS A 467 28.74 4.82 -12.90
C LYS A 467 29.09 6.25 -12.42
N LYS A 468 29.46 7.13 -13.35
CA LYS A 468 29.70 8.55 -13.06
C LYS A 468 28.37 9.27 -12.74
N LEU A 469 28.46 10.45 -12.11
CA LEU A 469 27.33 11.30 -11.73
C LEU A 469 26.71 12.08 -12.90
N TYR A 470 26.78 11.55 -14.13
CA TYR A 470 26.08 12.12 -15.28
C TYR A 470 24.61 11.81 -15.25
#